data_AF-A0A660USB6-F1
#
_entry.id   AF-A0A660USB6-F1
#
_cell.length_a   1.000
_cell.length_b   1.000
_cell.length_c   1.000
_cell.angle_alpha   90.00
_cell.angle_beta   90.00
_cell.angle_gamma   90.00
#
_symmetry.space_group_name_H-M   'P 1'
#
loop_
_entity.id
_entity.type
_entity.pdbx_description
1 polymer ?
#
loop_
_entity_poly.entity_id
_entity_poly.type
_entity_poly.pdbx_seq_one_letter_code
_entity_poly.pdbx_strand_id
1 'polypeptide(L)'
;MPYDQFARELLTAGGSNFRTPQVNFYRAIQGHEPSAIAGAVALTFMGVRIEKWPEKRRAGLAAFFSRLAYKGTAEWKEEIVYLDPAPAEPFKAVLPDGASVDISPRQDPREVFAEWLITPDNPWFARAVVNRIWAWLLGRGIIHEPDDIRPDNPAVHPKVLAYLEKELVKSNYNLRHIYRLILN
;
A
#
# COMPACT_ATOMS: atom_id res chain seq x y z
N MET A 1 -1.40 13.73 11.44
CA MET A 1 -1.23 12.26 11.40
C MET A 1 0.00 11.94 10.58
N PRO A 2 0.92 11.10 11.09
CA PRO A 2 2.02 10.51 10.31
C PRO A 2 1.51 9.73 9.09
N TYR A 3 2.28 9.73 7.99
CA TYR A 3 1.82 9.11 6.74
C TYR A 3 1.77 7.57 6.79
N ASP A 4 2.63 6.93 7.56
CA ASP A 4 2.59 5.49 7.86
C ASP A 4 1.27 5.09 8.54
N GLN A 5 0.82 5.88 9.52
CA GLN A 5 -0.46 5.63 10.21
C GLN A 5 -1.64 5.82 9.25
N PHE A 6 -1.58 6.84 8.39
CA PHE A 6 -2.58 7.02 7.33
C PHE A 6 -2.63 5.82 6.39
N ALA A 7 -1.47 5.32 5.93
CA ALA A 7 -1.41 4.14 5.06
C ALA A 7 -1.93 2.88 5.77
N ARG A 8 -1.58 2.68 7.05
CA ARG A 8 -2.10 1.57 7.86
C ARG A 8 -3.62 1.63 7.95
N GLU A 9 -4.20 2.78 8.27
CA GLU A 9 -5.65 2.92 8.36
C GLU A 9 -6.34 2.66 7.01
N LEU A 10 -5.77 3.12 5.88
CA LEU A 10 -6.32 2.81 4.56
C LEU A 10 -6.32 1.29 4.26
N LEU A 11 -5.29 0.57 4.70
CA LEU A 11 -5.13 -0.86 4.45
C LEU A 11 -5.94 -1.75 5.40
N THR A 12 -6.22 -1.31 6.62
CA THR A 12 -6.83 -2.19 7.65
C THR A 12 -8.25 -1.80 8.02
N ALA A 13 -8.71 -0.61 7.62
CA ALA A 13 -10.06 -0.16 7.93
C ALA A 13 -11.14 -1.14 7.43
N GLY A 14 -12.23 -1.17 8.21
CA GLY A 14 -13.45 -1.90 7.91
C GLY A 14 -14.68 -1.12 8.39
N GLY A 15 -15.85 -1.64 8.06
CA GLY A 15 -17.14 -1.02 8.30
C GLY A 15 -17.71 -0.35 7.05
N SER A 16 -18.71 0.48 7.26
CA SER A 16 -19.39 1.24 6.21
C SER A 16 -18.48 2.32 5.64
N ASN A 17 -18.35 2.38 4.33
CA ASN A 17 -17.67 3.47 3.60
C ASN A 17 -18.25 4.88 3.88
N PHE A 18 -19.45 4.99 4.46
CA PHE A 18 -20.04 6.28 4.87
C PHE A 18 -19.63 6.70 6.28
N ARG A 19 -19.24 5.73 7.12
CA ARG A 19 -18.88 5.96 8.53
C ARG A 19 -17.37 5.88 8.77
N THR A 20 -16.70 5.04 8.01
CA THR A 20 -15.25 4.83 8.01
C THR A 20 -14.68 5.32 6.67
N PRO A 21 -14.24 6.59 6.55
CA PRO A 21 -13.86 7.16 5.26
C PRO A 21 -12.71 6.42 4.57
N GLN A 22 -11.80 5.81 5.33
CA GLN A 22 -10.67 5.04 4.84
C GLN A 22 -11.10 3.84 3.97
N VAL A 23 -12.28 3.27 4.25
CA VAL A 23 -12.86 2.17 3.47
C VAL A 23 -13.13 2.57 2.01
N ASN A 24 -13.26 3.87 1.70
CA ASN A 24 -13.39 4.31 0.31
C ASN A 24 -12.17 3.98 -0.55
N PHE A 25 -11.01 3.65 0.05
CA PHE A 25 -9.89 3.07 -0.69
C PHE A 25 -10.31 1.79 -1.42
N TYR A 26 -10.95 0.85 -0.74
CA TYR A 26 -11.42 -0.40 -1.34
C TYR A 26 -12.53 -0.19 -2.35
N ARG A 27 -13.47 0.71 -2.05
CA ARG A 27 -14.57 1.04 -2.98
C ARG A 27 -14.08 1.67 -4.29
N ALA A 28 -12.96 2.37 -4.27
CA ALA A 28 -12.38 2.98 -5.47
C ALA A 28 -11.70 1.97 -6.40
N ILE A 29 -11.43 0.75 -5.91
CA ILE A 29 -10.80 -0.32 -6.68
C ILE A 29 -11.85 -0.97 -7.57
N GLN A 30 -11.49 -1.21 -8.84
CA GLN A 30 -12.37 -1.91 -9.77
C GLN A 30 -12.44 -3.39 -9.41
N GLY A 31 -13.56 -3.81 -8.85
CA GLY A 31 -13.83 -5.20 -8.48
C GLY A 31 -13.32 -5.56 -7.09
N HIS A 32 -13.73 -6.73 -6.62
CA HIS A 32 -13.44 -7.26 -5.27
C HIS A 32 -12.42 -8.40 -5.30
N GLU A 33 -11.82 -8.66 -6.46
CA GLU A 33 -10.84 -9.73 -6.62
C GLU A 33 -9.55 -9.41 -5.83
N PRO A 34 -9.02 -10.33 -5.02
CA PRO A 34 -7.81 -10.10 -4.24
C PRO A 34 -6.60 -9.67 -5.09
N SER A 35 -6.55 -10.12 -6.35
CA SER A 35 -5.53 -9.74 -7.33
C SER A 35 -5.65 -8.28 -7.77
N ALA A 36 -6.86 -7.76 -7.97
CA ALA A 36 -7.11 -6.36 -8.31
C ALA A 36 -6.75 -5.46 -7.13
N ILE A 37 -7.12 -5.86 -5.92
CA ILE A 37 -6.76 -5.15 -4.68
C ILE A 37 -5.25 -5.11 -4.50
N ALA A 38 -4.56 -6.24 -4.66
CA ALA A 38 -3.11 -6.31 -4.60
C ALA A 38 -2.43 -5.36 -5.61
N GLY A 39 -2.97 -5.27 -6.83
CA GLY A 39 -2.50 -4.33 -7.85
C GLY A 39 -2.64 -2.88 -7.41
N ALA A 40 -3.82 -2.49 -6.94
CA ALA A 40 -4.08 -1.13 -6.47
C ALA A 40 -3.22 -0.77 -5.25
N VAL A 41 -3.02 -1.70 -4.31
CA VAL A 41 -2.17 -1.52 -3.13
C VAL A 41 -0.70 -1.35 -3.53
N ALA A 42 -0.19 -2.20 -4.41
CA ALA A 42 1.19 -2.09 -4.89
C ALA A 42 1.43 -0.78 -5.64
N LEU A 43 0.51 -0.38 -6.51
CA LEU A 43 0.58 0.90 -7.21
C LEU A 43 0.57 2.06 -6.21
N THR A 44 -0.37 2.06 -5.27
CA THR A 44 -0.60 3.16 -4.33
C THR A 44 0.53 3.30 -3.32
N PHE A 45 0.93 2.21 -2.66
CA PHE A 45 1.84 2.31 -1.51
C PHE A 45 3.27 1.88 -1.81
N MET A 46 3.50 1.11 -2.87
CA MET A 46 4.84 0.67 -3.27
C MET A 46 5.34 1.38 -4.53
N GLY A 47 4.46 2.08 -5.26
CA GLY A 47 4.79 2.78 -6.50
C GLY A 47 5.20 1.82 -7.63
N VAL A 48 4.71 0.58 -7.62
CA VAL A 48 5.08 -0.46 -8.59
C VAL A 48 3.86 -1.04 -9.29
N ARG A 49 4.04 -1.36 -10.57
CA ARG A 49 3.09 -2.11 -11.39
C ARG A 49 3.41 -3.60 -11.35
N ILE A 50 2.48 -4.40 -10.87
CA ILE A 50 2.73 -5.83 -10.58
C ILE A 50 2.35 -6.76 -11.74
N GLU A 51 1.75 -6.27 -12.82
CA GLU A 51 1.22 -7.06 -13.94
C GLU A 51 2.29 -7.93 -14.59
N LYS A 52 3.52 -7.41 -14.65
CA LYS A 52 4.70 -8.12 -15.20
C LYS A 52 5.42 -9.00 -14.19
N TRP A 53 5.00 -9.02 -12.93
CA TRP A 53 5.62 -9.88 -11.92
C TRP A 53 5.28 -11.36 -12.17
N PRO A 54 6.18 -12.29 -11.77
CA PRO A 54 5.88 -13.71 -11.78
C PRO A 54 4.56 -14.01 -11.07
N GLU A 55 3.76 -14.91 -11.63
CA GLU A 55 2.41 -15.24 -11.12
C GLU A 55 2.44 -15.62 -9.64
N LYS A 56 3.41 -16.44 -9.21
CA LYS A 56 3.58 -16.83 -7.81
C LYS A 56 3.77 -15.62 -6.88
N ARG A 57 4.48 -14.58 -7.34
CA ARG A 57 4.70 -13.36 -6.55
C ARG A 57 3.44 -12.51 -6.48
N ARG A 58 2.69 -12.40 -7.58
CA ARG A 58 1.38 -11.73 -7.60
C ARG A 58 0.37 -12.43 -6.69
N ALA A 59 0.30 -13.76 -6.77
CA ALA A 59 -0.58 -14.58 -5.93
C ALA A 59 -0.20 -14.46 -4.44
N GLY A 60 1.10 -14.41 -4.11
CA GLY A 60 1.58 -14.18 -2.76
C GLY A 60 1.08 -12.87 -2.16
N LEU A 61 1.14 -11.77 -2.92
CA LEU A 61 0.60 -10.47 -2.50
C LEU A 61 -0.94 -10.49 -2.41
N ALA A 62 -1.62 -11.10 -3.38
CA ALA A 62 -3.08 -11.22 -3.38
C ALA A 62 -3.61 -12.01 -2.17
N ALA A 63 -2.84 -12.95 -1.64
CA ALA A 63 -3.22 -13.74 -0.49
C ALA A 63 -3.53 -12.88 0.76
N PHE A 64 -2.89 -11.71 0.91
CA PHE A 64 -3.15 -10.79 2.02
C PHE A 64 -4.53 -10.10 1.95
N PHE A 65 -5.18 -10.13 0.79
CA PHE A 65 -6.50 -9.53 0.58
C PHE A 65 -7.59 -10.60 0.35
N SER A 66 -7.24 -11.88 0.48
CA SER A 66 -8.13 -13.01 0.19
C SER A 66 -9.32 -13.15 1.15
N ARG A 67 -9.20 -12.62 2.37
CA ARG A 67 -10.24 -12.67 3.42
C ARG A 67 -11.12 -11.41 3.47
N LEU A 68 -11.01 -10.53 2.48
CA LEU A 68 -11.81 -9.32 2.45
C LEU A 68 -13.20 -9.63 1.90
N ALA A 69 -14.23 -9.32 2.70
CA ALA A 69 -15.62 -9.52 2.34
C ALA A 69 -16.36 -8.19 2.22
N TYR A 70 -17.39 -8.21 1.40
CA TYR A 70 -18.17 -7.04 1.02
C TYR A 70 -19.65 -7.31 1.24
N LYS A 71 -20.35 -6.36 1.85
CA LYS A 71 -21.79 -6.42 2.08
C LYS A 71 -22.44 -5.12 1.64
N GLY A 72 -23.31 -5.23 0.64
CA GLY A 72 -24.19 -4.13 0.24
C GLY A 72 -25.26 -3.84 1.30
N THR A 73 -25.83 -2.65 1.24
CA THR A 73 -26.95 -2.22 2.09
C THR A 73 -28.15 -1.79 1.26
N ALA A 74 -29.22 -1.34 1.91
CA ALA A 74 -30.36 -0.73 1.21
C ALA A 74 -29.99 0.61 0.54
N GLU A 75 -28.98 1.31 1.06
CA GLU A 75 -28.40 2.48 0.41
C GLU A 75 -27.39 2.03 -0.65
N TRP A 76 -27.70 2.25 -1.91
CA TRP A 76 -26.94 1.72 -3.05
C TRP A 76 -25.50 2.24 -3.14
N LYS A 77 -25.21 3.39 -2.52
CA LYS A 77 -23.85 3.94 -2.42
C LYS A 77 -23.09 3.45 -1.18
N GLU A 78 -23.76 2.79 -0.25
CA GLU A 78 -23.14 2.28 0.96
C GLU A 78 -22.73 0.81 0.78
N GLU A 79 -21.48 0.56 1.13
CA GLU A 79 -20.87 -0.77 1.13
C GLU A 79 -20.08 -0.95 2.42
N ILE A 80 -20.24 -2.13 3.02
CA ILE A 80 -19.55 -2.53 4.24
C ILE A 80 -18.42 -3.47 3.85
N VAL A 81 -17.20 -3.07 4.16
CA VAL A 81 -15.99 -3.89 3.98
C VAL A 81 -15.61 -4.47 5.33
N TYR A 82 -15.38 -5.78 5.41
CA TYR A 82 -15.05 -6.45 6.66
C TYR A 82 -14.16 -7.66 6.42
N LEU A 83 -13.49 -8.11 7.48
CA LEU A 83 -12.78 -9.38 7.47
C LEU A 83 -13.81 -10.51 7.52
N ASP A 84 -13.73 -11.45 6.59
CA ASP A 84 -14.63 -12.61 6.54
C ASP A 84 -14.61 -13.36 7.90
N PRO A 85 -15.76 -13.47 8.59
CA PRO A 85 -15.85 -14.16 9.87
C PRO A 85 -15.86 -15.69 9.74
N ALA A 86 -15.91 -16.24 8.51
CA ALA A 86 -15.87 -17.68 8.29
C ALA A 86 -14.60 -18.30 8.92
N PRO A 87 -14.68 -19.51 9.48
CA PRO A 87 -13.51 -20.22 9.96
C PRO A 87 -12.48 -20.35 8.84
N ALA A 88 -11.30 -19.76 9.05
CA ALA A 88 -10.23 -19.78 8.08
C ALA A 88 -9.11 -20.71 8.54
N GLU A 89 -8.66 -21.59 7.66
CA GLU A 89 -7.45 -22.37 7.90
C GLU A 89 -6.22 -21.46 7.96
N PRO A 90 -5.21 -21.80 8.78
CA PRO A 90 -3.93 -21.12 8.71
C PRO A 90 -3.33 -21.32 7.32
N PHE A 91 -2.74 -20.26 6.78
CA PHE A 91 -2.07 -20.33 5.48
C PHE A 91 -0.78 -19.54 5.51
N LYS A 92 0.13 -19.91 4.60
CA LYS A 92 1.40 -19.21 4.41
C LYS A 92 1.23 -18.16 3.31
N ALA A 93 1.44 -16.90 3.66
CA ALA A 93 1.50 -15.79 2.72
C ALA A 93 2.96 -15.50 2.33
N VAL A 94 3.16 -14.93 1.13
CA VAL A 94 4.50 -14.55 0.65
C VAL A 94 4.52 -13.06 0.38
N LEU A 95 5.37 -12.35 1.11
CA LEU A 95 5.59 -10.91 0.98
C LEU A 95 6.27 -10.58 -0.35
N PRO A 96 6.14 -9.33 -0.84
CA PRO A 96 6.78 -8.91 -2.09
C PRO A 96 8.30 -9.07 -2.16
N ASP A 97 9.00 -9.08 -1.02
CA ASP A 97 10.45 -9.35 -0.92
C ASP A 97 10.81 -10.84 -0.94
N GLY A 98 9.81 -11.73 -0.94
CA GLY A 98 9.97 -13.17 -0.93
C GLY A 98 9.93 -13.81 0.46
N ALA A 99 9.85 -13.01 1.53
CA ALA A 99 9.70 -13.54 2.88
C ALA A 99 8.34 -14.26 3.03
N SER A 100 8.34 -15.38 3.75
CA SER A 100 7.10 -16.11 4.05
C SER A 100 6.63 -15.80 5.45
N VAL A 101 5.33 -15.60 5.61
CA VAL A 101 4.70 -15.33 6.92
C VAL A 101 3.51 -16.27 7.10
N ASP A 102 3.40 -16.86 8.28
CA ASP A 102 2.28 -17.70 8.66
C ASP A 102 1.13 -16.83 9.20
N ILE A 103 -0.04 -16.95 8.58
CA ILE A 103 -1.23 -16.18 8.95
C ILE A 103 -2.17 -17.07 9.75
N SER A 104 -2.40 -16.71 11.01
CA SER A 104 -3.30 -17.48 11.86
C SER A 104 -4.79 -17.30 11.48
N PRO A 105 -5.69 -18.21 11.87
CA PRO A 105 -7.12 -18.13 11.57
C PRO A 105 -7.79 -16.82 11.98
N ARG A 106 -7.37 -16.23 13.10
CA ARG A 106 -7.99 -15.01 13.67
C ARG A 106 -7.24 -13.72 13.34
N GLN A 107 -6.14 -13.82 12.61
CA GLN A 107 -5.33 -12.67 12.25
C GLN A 107 -5.82 -12.11 10.92
N ASP A 108 -5.98 -10.79 10.85
CA ASP A 108 -6.25 -10.10 9.60
C ASP A 108 -4.95 -10.08 8.78
N PRO A 109 -4.91 -10.73 7.60
CA PRO A 109 -3.71 -10.73 6.77
C PRO A 109 -3.32 -9.30 6.33
N ARG A 110 -4.27 -8.36 6.26
CA ARG A 110 -3.99 -6.97 5.88
C ARG A 110 -3.16 -6.24 6.93
N GLU A 111 -3.36 -6.54 8.21
CA GLU A 111 -2.56 -5.99 9.29
C GLU A 111 -1.10 -6.46 9.18
N VAL A 112 -0.90 -7.76 8.92
CA VAL A 112 0.44 -8.34 8.70
C VAL A 112 1.15 -7.65 7.53
N PHE A 113 0.44 -7.47 6.41
CA PHE A 113 1.00 -6.77 5.26
C PHE A 113 1.30 -5.29 5.58
N ALA A 114 0.40 -4.58 6.25
CA ALA A 114 0.59 -3.18 6.60
C ALA A 114 1.80 -2.98 7.53
N GLU A 115 1.97 -3.86 8.53
CA GLU A 115 3.11 -3.83 9.45
C GLU A 115 4.44 -4.06 8.75
N TRP A 116 4.50 -4.97 7.78
CA TRP A 116 5.68 -5.16 6.94
C TRP A 116 5.95 -3.98 5.99
N LEU A 117 4.89 -3.39 5.44
CA LEU A 117 5.01 -2.35 4.43
C LEU A 117 5.58 -1.04 5.03
N ILE A 118 5.17 -0.70 6.25
CA ILE A 118 5.53 0.57 6.88
C ILE A 118 6.82 0.50 7.72
N THR A 119 7.62 -0.56 7.59
CA THR A 119 8.90 -0.62 8.30
C THR A 119 9.88 0.44 7.77
N PRO A 120 10.77 0.98 8.61
CA PRO A 120 11.80 1.95 8.22
C PRO A 120 12.72 1.50 7.09
N ASP A 121 12.94 0.19 6.97
CA ASP A 121 13.83 -0.45 6.01
C ASP A 121 13.09 -1.00 4.77
N ASN A 122 11.76 -0.84 4.69
CA ASN A 122 10.99 -1.27 3.53
C ASN A 122 11.47 -0.53 2.27
N PRO A 123 11.91 -1.23 1.20
CA PRO A 123 12.56 -0.60 0.06
C PRO A 123 11.57 0.09 -0.91
N TRP A 124 10.26 -0.04 -0.68
CA TRP A 124 9.23 0.52 -1.54
C TRP A 124 8.51 1.72 -0.92
N PHE A 125 8.09 1.60 0.35
CA PHE A 125 7.12 2.53 0.93
C PHE A 125 7.61 3.98 0.94
N ALA A 126 8.73 4.25 1.61
CA ALA A 126 9.27 5.61 1.69
C ALA A 126 9.62 6.16 0.30
N ARG A 127 10.20 5.32 -0.57
CA ARG A 127 10.57 5.67 -1.94
C ARG A 127 9.37 6.12 -2.77
N ALA A 128 8.29 5.35 -2.74
CA ALA A 128 7.06 5.66 -3.48
C ALA A 128 6.47 7.00 -3.02
N VAL A 129 6.43 7.23 -1.71
CA VAL A 129 5.87 8.46 -1.11
C VAL A 129 6.66 9.69 -1.54
N VAL A 130 7.99 9.67 -1.37
CA VAL A 130 8.80 10.85 -1.69
C VAL A 130 8.87 11.10 -3.19
N ASN A 131 8.90 10.05 -4.02
CA ASN A 131 8.88 10.20 -5.47
C ASN A 131 7.56 10.80 -5.96
N ARG A 132 6.42 10.36 -5.38
CA ARG A 132 5.10 10.89 -5.72
C ARG A 132 4.93 12.34 -5.29
N ILE A 133 5.38 12.69 -4.08
CA ILE A 133 5.40 14.08 -3.60
C ILE A 133 6.22 14.96 -4.54
N TRP A 134 7.43 14.52 -4.90
CA TRP A 134 8.29 15.25 -5.82
C TRP A 134 7.60 15.46 -7.18
N ALA A 135 6.98 14.42 -7.73
CA ALA A 135 6.26 14.50 -8.99
C ALA A 135 5.07 15.48 -8.93
N TRP A 136 4.28 15.48 -7.86
CA TRP A 136 3.15 16.40 -7.69
C TRP A 136 3.60 17.85 -7.55
N LEU A 137 4.74 18.11 -6.91
CA LEU A 137 5.25 19.47 -6.71
C LEU A 137 6.00 20.01 -7.94
N LEU A 138 6.76 19.16 -8.63
CA LEU A 138 7.72 19.58 -9.68
C LEU A 138 7.34 19.09 -11.08
N GLY A 139 6.17 18.46 -11.24
CA GLY A 139 5.63 17.99 -12.52
C GLY A 139 6.30 16.73 -13.09
N ARG A 140 7.42 16.28 -12.51
CA ARG A 140 8.15 15.07 -12.93
C ARG A 140 8.81 14.40 -11.74
N GLY A 141 8.55 13.12 -11.52
CA GLY A 141 9.21 12.33 -10.46
C GLY A 141 10.71 12.19 -10.68
N ILE A 142 11.45 11.94 -9.58
CA ILE A 142 12.88 11.59 -9.65
C ILE A 142 13.05 10.26 -10.39
N ILE A 143 12.10 9.35 -10.20
CA ILE A 143 11.83 8.23 -11.10
C ILE A 143 10.61 8.64 -11.94
N HIS A 144 10.77 8.68 -13.26
CA HIS A 144 9.70 9.11 -14.16
C HIS A 144 8.82 7.94 -14.60
N GLU A 145 7.54 8.26 -14.80
CA GLU A 145 6.38 7.52 -14.30
C GLU A 145 6.42 7.34 -12.77
N PRO A 146 5.79 8.25 -12.00
CA PRO A 146 5.87 8.26 -10.53
C PRO A 146 5.40 6.98 -9.83
N ASP A 147 4.49 6.25 -10.48
CA ASP A 147 3.86 5.01 -9.98
C ASP A 147 4.35 3.76 -10.74
N ASP A 148 5.48 3.84 -11.45
CA ASP A 148 6.08 2.71 -12.18
C ASP A 148 7.58 2.55 -11.85
N ILE A 149 7.86 2.42 -10.55
CA ILE A 149 9.21 2.17 -10.03
C ILE A 149 9.62 0.73 -10.39
N ARG A 150 10.67 0.62 -11.21
CA ARG A 150 11.20 -0.66 -11.68
C ARG A 150 12.73 -0.66 -11.64
N PRO A 151 13.40 -1.84 -11.56
CA PRO A 151 14.85 -1.92 -11.63
C PRO A 151 15.45 -1.33 -12.92
N ASP A 152 14.72 -1.41 -14.04
CA ASP A 152 15.10 -0.87 -15.34
C ASP A 152 14.68 0.61 -15.55
N ASN A 153 14.08 1.23 -14.53
CA ASN A 153 13.67 2.64 -14.51
C ASN A 153 14.34 3.37 -13.32
N PRO A 154 15.67 3.65 -13.39
CA PRO A 154 16.40 4.21 -12.27
C PRO A 154 16.08 5.69 -12.04
N ALA A 155 16.29 6.14 -10.80
CA ALA A 155 16.18 7.54 -10.43
C ALA A 155 17.22 8.40 -11.15
N VAL A 156 16.81 9.55 -11.69
CA VAL A 156 17.75 10.50 -12.34
C VAL A 156 18.72 11.13 -11.32
N HIS A 157 18.29 11.26 -10.07
CA HIS A 157 19.10 11.75 -8.96
C HIS A 157 18.98 10.79 -7.75
N PRO A 158 19.67 9.64 -7.78
CA PRO A 158 19.50 8.58 -6.78
C PRO A 158 19.91 9.03 -5.36
N LYS A 159 20.90 9.93 -5.26
CA LYS A 159 21.32 10.50 -3.96
C LYS A 159 20.25 11.40 -3.34
N VAL A 160 19.52 12.17 -4.15
CA VAL A 160 18.42 13.03 -3.68
C VAL A 160 17.26 12.16 -3.21
N LEU A 161 16.88 11.16 -4.01
CA LEU A 161 15.82 10.23 -3.65
C LEU A 161 16.14 9.51 -2.32
N ALA A 162 17.33 8.93 -2.20
CA ALA A 162 17.76 8.25 -0.98
C ALA A 162 17.86 9.19 0.24
N TYR A 163 18.19 10.47 0.04
CA TYR A 163 18.18 11.47 1.10
C TYR A 163 16.75 11.75 1.59
N LEU A 164 15.80 11.96 0.68
CA LEU A 164 14.39 12.22 1.02
C LEU A 164 13.74 11.00 1.68
N GLU A 165 14.03 9.78 1.22
CA GLU A 165 13.59 8.52 1.85
C GLU A 165 14.00 8.49 3.34
N LYS A 166 15.29 8.76 3.62
CA LYS A 166 15.82 8.79 4.99
C LYS A 166 15.19 9.89 5.84
N GLU A 167 15.00 11.07 5.29
CA GLU A 167 14.38 12.19 6.01
C GLU A 167 12.90 11.93 6.29
N LEU A 168 12.18 11.21 5.41
CA LEU A 168 10.80 10.81 5.66
C LEU A 168 10.73 9.86 6.85
N VAL A 169 11.57 8.82 6.87
CA VAL A 169 11.64 7.85 7.97
C VAL A 169 12.08 8.53 9.28
N LYS A 170 13.17 9.32 9.25
CA LYS A 170 13.72 10.02 10.42
C LYS A 170 12.73 11.00 11.05
N SER A 171 11.87 11.61 10.25
CA SER A 171 10.84 12.54 10.71
C SER A 171 9.54 11.85 11.17
N ASN A 172 9.53 10.52 11.32
CA ASN A 172 8.35 9.71 11.60
C ASN A 172 7.24 9.97 10.57
N TYR A 173 7.61 9.84 9.29
CA TYR A 173 6.71 9.96 8.13
C TYR A 173 5.96 11.30 8.07
N ASN A 174 6.62 12.40 8.46
CA ASN A 174 6.04 13.73 8.44
C ASN A 174 6.14 14.38 7.05
N LEU A 175 5.04 14.42 6.31
CA LEU A 175 5.04 15.00 4.96
C LEU A 175 5.39 16.50 4.92
N ARG A 176 5.05 17.27 5.96
CA ARG A 176 5.38 18.70 6.01
C ARG A 176 6.89 18.92 6.10
N HIS A 177 7.62 17.98 6.70
CA HIS A 177 9.09 17.99 6.70
C HIS A 177 9.63 17.84 5.27
N ILE A 178 9.12 16.86 4.52
CA ILE A 178 9.52 16.64 3.12
C ILE A 178 9.18 17.84 2.24
N TYR A 179 8.00 18.44 2.38
CA TYR A 179 7.65 19.64 1.60
C TYR A 179 8.63 20.79 1.85
N ARG A 180 9.06 21.00 3.09
CA ARG A 180 10.07 22.02 3.43
C ARG A 180 11.43 21.72 2.82
N LEU A 181 11.86 20.45 2.78
CA LEU A 181 13.12 20.07 2.16
C LEU A 181 13.13 20.27 0.63
N ILE A 182 11.96 20.18 -0.02
CA ILE A 182 11.85 20.33 -1.47
C ILE A 182 11.67 21.80 -1.90
N LEU A 183 10.91 22.59 -1.12
CA LEU A 183 10.45 23.93 -1.54
C LEU A 183 11.18 25.10 -0.88
N ASN A 184 12.09 24.86 0.06
CA ASN A 184 12.88 25.91 0.71
C ASN A 184 14.23 26.15 0.04
#